data_AF-A0A1Y4FST0-F1
#
_entry.id   AF-A0A1Y4FST0-F1
#
_cell.length_a   1.000
_cell.length_b   1.000
_cell.length_c   1.000
_cell.angle_alpha   90.00
_cell.angle_beta   90.00
_cell.angle_gamma   90.00
#
_symmetry.space_group_name_H-M   'P 1'
#
loop_
_entity.id
_entity.type
_entity.pdbx_description
1 polymer ?
#
loop_
_entity_poly.entity_id
_entity_poly.type
_entity_poly.pdbx_seq_one_letter_code
_entity_poly.pdbx_strand_id
1 'polypeptide(L)'
;MAVQNRIDNASSAPGLGAPVGLEDALAVLRRLLEGGCAARALPAPRRLAPPPATNEHVRKSMKGNKRANTKPELLVRARLRAAGLGGYRLQWKVPGHPDVAWPGKKTALFINGCFWHRCPRCKPRMPKSNVEYWVVKFQRNVERDERSVAALEAMGWKVHIIWECQLKKKEIDATFAELLPVLAEELGKKLRA
;
A
#
# COMPACT_ATOMS: atom_id res chain seq x y z
N MET A 1 27.48 -51.03 -59.86
CA MET A 1 28.84 -50.49 -60.05
C MET A 1 29.00 -49.42 -58.98
N ALA A 2 29.72 -49.68 -57.89
CA ALA A 2 31.18 -49.46 -57.77
C ALA A 2 31.52 -47.98 -57.97
N VAL A 3 32.27 -47.26 -57.13
CA VAL A 3 33.18 -47.61 -56.03
C VAL A 3 33.58 -46.28 -55.35
N GLN A 4 33.74 -46.31 -54.02
CA GLN A 4 34.78 -45.71 -53.15
C GLN A 4 35.43 -44.33 -53.44
N ASN A 5 35.52 -43.48 -52.38
CA ASN A 5 36.76 -42.97 -51.73
C ASN A 5 36.37 -41.97 -50.62
N ARG A 6 36.43 -42.27 -49.30
CA ARG A 6 37.59 -42.24 -48.37
C ARG A 6 38.68 -41.22 -48.71
N ILE A 7 38.96 -40.30 -47.78
CA ILE A 7 40.20 -40.26 -46.97
C ILE A 7 39.95 -39.39 -45.73
N ASP A 8 40.29 -39.97 -44.59
CA ASP A 8 40.43 -39.38 -43.26
C ASP A 8 41.64 -38.44 -43.18
N ASN A 9 41.60 -37.39 -42.35
CA ASN A 9 42.70 -37.19 -41.39
C ASN A 9 42.31 -36.29 -40.21
N ALA A 10 42.71 -36.74 -39.03
CA ALA A 10 42.53 -36.15 -37.72
C ALA A 10 43.75 -35.30 -37.30
N SER A 11 43.59 -34.51 -36.23
CA SER A 11 44.58 -34.05 -35.21
C SER A 11 44.28 -32.60 -34.79
N SER A 12 44.27 -32.11 -33.54
CA SER A 12 44.39 -32.66 -32.18
C SER A 12 44.00 -31.54 -31.19
N ALA A 13 43.07 -31.78 -30.24
CA ALA A 13 43.24 -31.70 -28.77
C ALA A 13 42.67 -30.40 -28.13
N PRO A 14 42.41 -30.33 -26.79
CA PRO A 14 42.23 -31.37 -25.76
C PRO A 14 40.84 -31.32 -25.09
N GLY A 15 40.55 -32.33 -24.28
CA GLY A 15 39.27 -32.51 -23.59
C GLY A 15 38.99 -31.52 -22.46
N LEU A 16 37.68 -31.33 -22.21
CA LEU A 16 37.17 -30.84 -20.94
C LEU A 16 36.26 -31.93 -20.37
N GLY A 17 36.73 -32.51 -19.27
CA GLY A 17 36.07 -33.57 -18.57
C GLY A 17 34.88 -33.11 -17.73
N ALA A 18 34.04 -34.12 -17.46
CA ALA A 18 33.26 -34.37 -16.24
C ALA A 18 32.19 -33.34 -15.78
N PRO A 19 31.07 -33.84 -15.24
CA PRO A 19 29.91 -33.04 -14.86
C PRO A 19 30.18 -32.23 -13.59
N VAL A 20 29.86 -30.94 -13.65
CA VAL A 20 29.90 -29.99 -12.53
C VAL A 20 29.01 -30.51 -11.39
N GLY A 21 29.63 -30.83 -10.26
CA GLY A 21 28.95 -31.37 -9.09
C GLY A 21 28.10 -30.33 -8.37
N LEU A 22 27.13 -30.79 -7.58
CA LEU A 22 26.22 -29.97 -6.77
C LEU A 22 26.96 -28.98 -5.84
N GLU A 23 28.21 -29.27 -5.49
CA GLU A 23 29.07 -28.40 -4.67
C GLU A 23 29.54 -27.14 -5.42
N ASP A 24 29.74 -27.21 -6.74
CA ASP A 24 30.12 -26.05 -7.56
C ASP A 24 28.94 -25.07 -7.74
N ALA A 25 27.72 -25.59 -7.82
CA ALA A 25 26.50 -24.76 -7.85
C ALA A 25 26.31 -23.98 -6.54
N LEU A 26 26.64 -24.59 -5.40
CA LEU A 26 26.59 -23.94 -4.09
C LEU A 26 27.69 -22.87 -3.93
N ALA A 27 28.88 -23.08 -4.53
CA ALA A 27 29.94 -22.08 -4.56
C ALA A 27 29.54 -20.85 -5.41
N VAL A 28 28.89 -21.05 -6.55
CA VAL A 28 28.32 -19.96 -7.37
C VAL A 28 27.22 -19.21 -6.62
N LEU A 29 26.34 -19.93 -5.91
CA LEU A 29 25.27 -19.32 -5.12
C LEU A 29 25.81 -18.52 -3.92
N ARG A 30 26.85 -19.00 -3.23
CA ARG A 30 27.53 -18.26 -2.15
C ARG A 30 28.21 -16.99 -2.66
N ARG A 31 28.84 -17.05 -3.83
CA ARG A 31 29.49 -15.88 -4.45
C ARG A 31 28.49 -14.79 -4.87
N LEU A 32 27.25 -15.17 -5.21
CA LEU A 32 26.15 -14.24 -5.49
C LEU A 32 25.55 -13.61 -4.22
N LEU A 33 25.68 -14.26 -3.06
CA LEU A 33 25.18 -13.73 -1.77
C LEU A 33 26.22 -12.87 -1.03
N GLU A 34 27.51 -13.12 -1.24
CA GLU A 34 28.61 -12.34 -0.63
C GLU A 34 29.05 -11.15 -1.50
N GLY A 35 28.70 -11.15 -2.79
CA GLY A 35 28.85 -10.01 -3.69
C GLY A 35 27.73 -9.00 -3.46
N GLY A 36 27.86 -8.17 -2.42
CA GLY A 36 26.94 -7.10 -2.06
C GLY A 36 26.54 -6.22 -3.24
N CYS A 37 25.46 -6.58 -3.92
CA CYS A 37 24.67 -5.63 -4.66
C CYS A 37 23.87 -4.88 -3.60
N ALA A 38 24.43 -3.77 -3.12
CA ALA A 38 23.63 -2.73 -2.49
C ALA A 38 22.44 -2.54 -3.44
N ALA A 39 21.26 -3.00 -3.01
CA ALA A 39 20.02 -2.73 -3.69
C ALA A 39 19.91 -1.21 -3.67
N ARG A 40 20.39 -0.59 -4.74
CA ARG A 40 20.38 0.85 -4.91
C ARG A 40 18.91 1.18 -4.95
N ALA A 41 18.38 1.64 -3.81
CA ALA A 41 16.97 1.95 -3.66
C ALA A 41 16.59 2.79 -4.87
N LEU A 42 15.67 2.28 -5.70
CA LEU A 42 15.18 3.02 -6.86
C LEU A 42 14.79 4.40 -6.35
N PRO A 43 15.24 5.48 -7.01
CA PRO A 43 14.92 6.82 -6.53
C PRO A 43 13.39 6.92 -6.43
N ALA A 44 12.90 7.33 -5.26
CA ALA A 44 11.48 7.53 -5.03
C ALA A 44 10.92 8.30 -6.24
N PRO A 45 9.79 7.87 -6.83
CA PRO A 45 9.40 8.38 -8.14
C PRO A 45 9.37 9.91 -8.11
N ARG A 46 9.80 10.59 -9.18
CA ARG A 46 9.87 12.07 -9.24
C ARG A 46 8.48 12.70 -9.21
N ARG A 47 8.24 13.68 -8.33
CA ARG A 47 6.93 14.34 -8.17
C ARG A 47 6.50 14.98 -9.49
N LEU A 48 5.61 14.30 -10.22
CA LEU A 48 5.04 14.81 -11.47
C LEU A 48 4.08 15.95 -11.16
N ALA A 49 4.15 17.03 -11.95
CA ALA A 49 3.22 18.14 -11.84
C ALA A 49 1.80 17.66 -12.18
N PRO A 50 0.76 18.19 -11.49
CA PRO A 50 -0.62 17.85 -11.81
C PRO A 50 -0.94 18.31 -13.25
N PRO A 51 -1.43 17.41 -14.11
CA PRO A 51 -1.81 17.76 -15.47
C PRO A 51 -3.05 18.68 -15.47
N PRO A 52 -3.24 19.49 -16.52
CA PRO A 52 -4.46 20.29 -16.66
C PRO A 52 -5.70 19.38 -16.71
N ALA A 53 -6.83 19.91 -16.25
CA ALA A 53 -8.09 19.17 -16.27
C ALA A 53 -8.51 18.89 -17.73
N THR A 54 -8.82 17.63 -18.03
CA THR A 54 -9.21 17.20 -19.39
C THR A 54 -10.59 17.70 -19.80
N ASN A 55 -11.47 17.99 -18.83
CA ASN A 55 -12.81 18.52 -19.07
C ASN A 55 -13.26 19.34 -17.85
N GLU A 56 -14.20 20.27 -18.06
CA GLU A 56 -14.89 21.03 -17.02
C GLU A 56 -15.48 20.16 -15.91
N HIS A 57 -16.07 19.01 -16.24
CA HIS A 57 -16.58 18.07 -15.24
C HIS A 57 -15.48 17.57 -14.31
N VAL A 58 -14.31 17.24 -14.85
CA VAL A 58 -13.14 16.81 -14.08
C VAL A 58 -12.61 17.98 -13.25
N ARG A 59 -12.58 19.19 -13.81
CA ARG A 59 -12.17 20.41 -13.08
C ARG A 59 -13.06 20.66 -11.86
N LYS A 60 -14.39 20.63 -12.05
CA LYS A 60 -15.38 20.80 -10.97
C LYS A 60 -15.26 19.70 -9.92
N SER A 61 -15.12 18.44 -10.34
CA SER A 61 -14.92 17.31 -9.43
C SER A 61 -13.65 17.47 -8.59
N MET A 62 -12.51 17.80 -9.22
CA MET A 62 -11.24 18.01 -8.51
C MET A 62 -11.30 19.19 -7.55
N LYS A 63 -11.97 20.29 -7.92
CA LYS A 63 -12.17 21.46 -7.04
C LYS A 63 -13.07 21.15 -5.83
N GLY A 64 -14.00 20.20 -5.97
CA GLY A 64 -14.90 19.76 -4.89
C GLY A 64 -14.24 18.84 -3.85
N ASN A 65 -13.07 18.29 -4.14
CA ASN A 65 -12.36 17.38 -3.23
C ASN A 65 -11.77 18.16 -2.05
N LYS A 66 -12.30 17.89 -0.85
CA LYS A 66 -11.87 18.53 0.39
C LYS A 66 -10.79 17.71 1.07
N ARG A 67 -9.88 18.39 1.77
CA ARG A 67 -8.80 17.76 2.55
C ARG A 67 -9.29 17.15 3.88
N ALA A 68 -10.38 17.68 4.45
CA ALA A 68 -10.90 17.26 5.75
C ALA A 68 -12.40 17.54 5.85
N ASN A 69 -13.05 16.95 6.86
CA ASN A 69 -14.50 16.99 7.08
C ASN A 69 -15.26 16.47 5.85
N THR A 70 -14.73 15.42 5.23
CA THR A 70 -15.44 14.72 4.16
C THR A 70 -16.70 14.04 4.72
N LYS A 71 -17.66 13.73 3.84
CA LYS A 71 -18.89 13.00 4.23
C LYS A 71 -18.60 11.71 5.02
N PRO A 72 -17.67 10.82 4.59
CA PRO A 72 -17.33 9.63 5.37
C PRO A 72 -16.72 9.96 6.74
N GLU A 73 -15.85 10.97 6.85
CA GLU A 73 -15.30 11.40 8.15
C GLU A 73 -16.40 11.84 9.12
N LEU A 74 -17.34 12.67 8.66
CA LEU A 74 -18.44 13.16 9.49
C LEU A 74 -19.36 12.03 9.95
N LEU A 75 -19.62 11.07 9.07
CA LEU A 75 -20.42 9.89 9.35
C LEU A 75 -19.79 9.01 10.43
N VAL A 76 -18.50 8.70 10.31
CA VAL A 76 -17.76 7.92 11.31
C VAL A 76 -17.77 8.65 12.66
N ARG A 77 -17.49 9.95 12.65
CA ARG A 77 -17.54 10.78 13.87
C ARG A 77 -18.91 10.79 14.53
N ALA A 78 -20.00 10.76 13.77
CA ALA A 78 -21.35 10.68 14.30
C ALA A 78 -21.59 9.32 14.98
N ARG A 79 -21.22 8.22 14.32
CA ARG A 79 -21.33 6.86 14.86
C ARG A 79 -20.51 6.64 16.13
N LEU A 80 -19.25 7.08 16.15
CA LEU A 80 -18.39 6.99 17.34
C LEU A 80 -18.99 7.76 18.54
N ARG A 81 -19.56 8.95 18.30
CA ARG A 81 -20.20 9.74 19.34
C ARG A 81 -21.48 9.07 19.86
N ALA A 82 -22.31 8.54 18.97
CA ALA A 82 -23.51 7.78 19.35
C ALA A 82 -23.16 6.56 20.21
N ALA A 83 -22.10 5.83 19.84
CA ALA A 83 -21.59 4.67 20.56
C ALA A 83 -20.91 4.98 21.91
N GLY A 84 -20.75 6.26 22.28
CA GLY A 84 -20.08 6.68 23.52
C GLY A 84 -18.55 6.72 23.45
N LEU A 85 -17.96 6.48 22.28
CA LEU A 85 -16.51 6.54 22.05
C LEU A 85 -16.00 7.96 21.75
N GLY A 86 -16.51 8.95 22.48
CA GLY A 86 -16.09 10.35 22.35
C GLY A 86 -14.68 10.63 22.88
N GLY A 87 -14.30 11.92 22.93
CA GLY A 87 -13.03 12.38 23.50
C GLY A 87 -11.81 12.22 22.59
N TYR A 88 -12.00 11.80 21.33
CA TYR A 88 -10.95 11.78 20.32
C TYR A 88 -10.48 13.19 19.94
N ARG A 89 -9.33 13.27 19.28
CA ARG A 89 -8.79 14.44 18.61
C ARG A 89 -8.78 14.18 17.11
N LEU A 90 -8.93 15.26 16.33
CA LEU A 90 -8.86 15.21 14.88
C LEU A 90 -7.48 15.70 14.44
N GLN A 91 -6.97 15.17 13.33
CA GLN A 91 -5.74 15.67 12.69
C GLN A 91 -4.56 15.76 13.68
N TRP A 92 -4.40 14.73 14.50
CA TRP A 92 -3.34 14.69 15.51
C TRP A 92 -1.95 14.69 14.85
N LYS A 93 -0.98 15.36 15.47
CA LYS A 93 0.37 15.57 14.91
C LYS A 93 1.26 14.32 15.08
N VAL A 94 0.89 13.23 14.44
CA VAL A 94 1.64 11.97 14.33
C VAL A 94 1.75 11.57 12.85
N PRO A 95 2.65 10.64 12.48
CA PRO A 95 2.79 10.18 11.11
C PRO A 95 1.44 9.79 10.50
N GLY A 96 1.22 10.23 9.26
CA GLY A 96 -0.04 10.00 8.54
C GLY A 96 -1.19 10.96 8.90
N HIS A 97 -1.13 11.69 10.01
CA HIS A 97 -2.21 12.58 10.48
C HIS A 97 -3.59 11.88 10.52
N PRO A 98 -3.79 10.92 11.44
CA PRO A 98 -5.02 10.16 11.52
C PRO A 98 -6.25 11.06 11.65
N ASP A 99 -7.33 10.67 10.97
CA ASP A 99 -8.59 11.40 10.96
C ASP A 99 -9.18 11.50 12.37
N VAL A 100 -9.07 10.39 13.13
CA VAL A 100 -9.52 10.27 14.51
C VAL A 100 -8.40 9.64 15.33
N ALA A 101 -8.07 10.25 16.47
CA ALA A 101 -7.03 9.73 17.37
C ALA A 101 -7.45 9.85 18.84
N TRP A 102 -7.05 8.88 19.66
CA TRP A 102 -7.09 8.94 21.11
C TRP A 102 -5.66 8.91 21.67
N PRO A 103 -4.98 10.06 21.79
CA PRO A 103 -3.56 10.11 22.14
C PRO A 103 -3.22 9.41 23.46
N GLY A 104 -4.07 9.54 24.48
CA GLY A 104 -3.86 8.89 25.78
C GLY A 104 -3.96 7.36 25.76
N LYS A 105 -4.57 6.77 24.72
CA LYS A 105 -4.67 5.32 24.53
C LYS A 105 -3.83 4.82 23.35
N LYS A 106 -3.14 5.74 22.67
CA LYS A 106 -2.40 5.49 21.43
C LYS A 106 -3.23 4.72 20.38
N THR A 107 -4.51 5.04 20.25
CA THR A 107 -5.35 4.46 19.19
C THR A 107 -5.56 5.49 18.08
N ALA A 108 -5.32 5.10 16.83
CA ALA A 108 -5.49 5.91 15.63
C ALA A 108 -6.48 5.22 14.67
N LEU A 109 -7.34 6.02 14.04
CA LEU A 109 -8.32 5.57 13.07
C LEU A 109 -8.21 6.43 11.80
N PHE A 110 -7.93 5.77 10.68
CA PHE A 110 -7.86 6.34 9.34
C PHE A 110 -9.14 6.03 8.55
N ILE A 111 -9.63 7.03 7.82
CA ILE A 111 -10.83 6.95 7.00
C ILE A 111 -10.42 7.16 5.54
N ASN A 112 -9.99 6.06 4.91
CA ASN A 112 -9.36 6.11 3.59
C ASN A 112 -10.41 6.14 2.46
N GLY A 113 -10.33 7.18 1.63
CA GLY A 113 -11.05 7.25 0.36
C GLY A 113 -10.57 6.14 -0.58
N CYS A 114 -11.50 5.35 -1.14
CA CYS A 114 -11.11 4.15 -1.89
C CYS A 114 -10.25 4.48 -3.11
N PHE A 115 -10.59 5.56 -3.83
CA PHE A 115 -9.90 5.98 -5.05
C PHE A 115 -8.45 6.44 -4.78
N TRP A 116 -8.24 7.28 -3.75
CA TRP A 116 -6.96 7.94 -3.48
C TRP A 116 -5.91 7.02 -2.85
N HIS A 117 -6.37 6.10 -2.00
CA HIS A 117 -5.53 5.16 -1.25
C HIS A 117 -5.56 3.75 -1.85
N ARG A 118 -6.16 3.59 -3.05
CA ARG A 118 -6.19 2.34 -3.82
C ARG A 118 -6.74 1.15 -3.02
N CYS A 119 -7.98 1.27 -2.58
CA CYS A 119 -8.65 0.24 -1.78
C CYS A 119 -8.49 -1.18 -2.35
N PRO A 120 -7.95 -2.14 -1.58
CA PRO A 120 -7.74 -3.51 -2.04
C PRO A 120 -9.06 -4.26 -2.26
N ARG A 121 -10.14 -3.86 -1.55
CA ARG A 121 -11.48 -4.47 -1.67
C ARG A 121 -12.18 -4.09 -2.97
N CYS A 122 -12.18 -2.81 -3.31
CA CYS A 122 -12.93 -2.30 -4.47
C CYS A 122 -12.13 -2.25 -5.77
N LYS A 123 -10.79 -2.29 -5.70
CA LYS A 123 -9.88 -2.17 -6.85
C LYS A 123 -10.33 -1.07 -7.83
N PRO A 124 -10.36 0.20 -7.40
CA PRO A 124 -10.94 1.28 -8.18
C PRO A 124 -10.28 1.41 -9.55
N ARG A 125 -11.08 1.69 -10.59
CA ARG A 125 -10.59 1.79 -11.97
C ARG A 125 -9.54 2.90 -12.10
N MET A 126 -8.53 2.66 -12.93
CA MET A 126 -7.52 3.66 -13.25
C MET A 126 -8.12 4.71 -14.20
N PRO A 127 -7.88 6.02 -14.01
CA PRO A 127 -8.27 7.03 -14.98
C PRO A 127 -7.60 6.76 -16.33
N LYS A 128 -8.36 6.88 -17.43
CA LYS A 128 -7.84 6.67 -18.79
C LYS A 128 -6.90 7.78 -19.27
N SER A 129 -6.99 8.96 -18.67
CA SER A 129 -6.18 10.14 -19.02
C SER A 129 -5.10 10.39 -17.98
N ASN A 130 -3.92 10.86 -18.43
CA ASN A 130 -2.77 11.17 -17.58
C ASN A 130 -2.31 9.98 -16.72
N VAL A 131 -2.28 8.78 -17.31
CA VAL A 131 -2.03 7.51 -16.61
C VAL A 131 -0.74 7.55 -15.82
N GLU A 132 0.36 8.01 -16.42
CA GLU A 132 1.67 8.10 -15.76
C GLU A 132 1.62 8.93 -14.46
N TYR A 133 1.00 10.11 -14.51
CA TYR A 133 0.79 10.95 -13.33
C TYR A 133 0.00 10.21 -12.25
N TRP A 134 -1.07 9.51 -12.62
CA TRP A 134 -1.91 8.78 -11.68
C TRP A 134 -1.20 7.58 -11.07
N VAL A 135 -0.49 6.78 -11.87
CA VAL A 135 0.30 5.64 -11.39
C VAL A 135 1.30 6.10 -10.34
N VAL A 136 2.12 7.09 -10.71
CA VAL A 136 3.14 7.66 -9.82
C VAL A 136 2.51 8.28 -8.56
N LYS A 137 1.36 8.96 -8.69
CA LYS A 137 0.67 9.57 -7.56
C LYS A 137 0.10 8.53 -6.61
N PHE A 138 -0.56 7.50 -7.13
CA PHE A 138 -1.17 6.45 -6.32
C PHE A 138 -0.12 5.62 -5.61
N GLN A 139 0.96 5.25 -6.31
CA GLN A 139 2.08 4.52 -5.71
C GLN A 139 2.64 5.28 -4.51
N ARG A 140 2.93 6.58 -4.66
CA ARG A 140 3.42 7.39 -3.53
C ARG A 140 2.43 7.52 -2.37
N ASN A 141 1.14 7.51 -2.65
CA ASN A 141 0.14 7.56 -1.59
C ASN A 141 0.17 6.27 -0.79
N VAL A 142 0.15 5.11 -1.47
CA VAL A 142 0.27 3.79 -0.81
C VAL A 142 1.56 3.68 -0.02
N GLU A 143 2.71 4.03 -0.61
CA GLU A 143 4.01 4.03 0.08
C GLU A 143 4.05 5.01 1.27
N ARG A 144 3.29 6.11 1.24
CA ARG A 144 3.18 7.04 2.37
C ARG A 144 2.30 6.43 3.47
N ASP A 145 1.20 5.80 3.10
CA ASP A 145 0.27 5.20 4.04
C ASP A 145 0.97 4.05 4.80
N GLU A 146 1.63 3.15 4.09
CA GLU A 146 2.41 2.04 4.67
C GLU A 146 3.47 2.53 5.64
N ARG A 147 4.26 3.54 5.25
CA ARG A 147 5.26 4.14 6.15
C ARG A 147 4.63 4.82 7.37
N SER A 148 3.47 5.42 7.20
CA SER A 148 2.77 6.10 8.30
C SER A 148 2.23 5.09 9.30
N VAL A 149 1.64 3.99 8.82
CA VAL A 149 1.17 2.87 9.66
C VAL A 149 2.34 2.25 10.41
N ALA A 150 3.42 1.88 9.71
CA ALA A 150 4.60 1.29 10.33
C ALA A 150 5.23 2.20 11.40
N ALA A 151 5.32 3.51 11.13
CA ALA A 151 5.83 4.47 12.11
C ALA A 151 4.92 4.61 13.34
N LEU A 152 3.60 4.57 13.15
CA LEU A 152 2.63 4.59 14.25
C LEU A 152 2.74 3.33 15.11
N GLU A 153 2.77 2.16 14.48
CA GLU A 153 2.92 0.87 15.17
C GLU A 153 4.24 0.81 15.96
N ALA A 154 5.35 1.29 15.38
CA ALA A 154 6.64 1.38 16.07
C ALA A 154 6.61 2.29 17.31
N MET A 155 5.73 3.30 17.33
CA MET A 155 5.50 4.16 18.51
C MET A 155 4.49 3.55 19.53
N GLY A 156 4.04 2.33 19.28
CA GLY A 156 3.06 1.61 20.09
C GLY A 156 1.62 2.09 19.87
N TRP A 157 1.31 2.64 18.69
CA TRP A 157 -0.07 2.97 18.35
C TRP A 157 -0.81 1.77 17.78
N LYS A 158 -2.06 1.61 18.18
CA LYS A 158 -3.02 0.71 17.55
C LYS A 158 -3.67 1.44 16.39
N VAL A 159 -3.54 0.90 15.18
CA VAL A 159 -3.98 1.55 13.95
C VAL A 159 -5.17 0.80 13.35
N HIS A 160 -6.26 1.52 13.14
CA HIS A 160 -7.46 1.03 12.48
C HIS A 160 -7.67 1.78 11.17
N ILE A 161 -8.06 1.08 10.11
CA ILE A 161 -8.32 1.67 8.79
C ILE A 161 -9.72 1.28 8.34
N ILE A 162 -10.57 2.27 8.14
CA ILE A 162 -11.89 2.10 7.50
C ILE A 162 -11.81 2.65 6.09
N TRP A 163 -12.27 1.86 5.13
CA TRP A 163 -12.39 2.29 3.75
C TRP A 163 -13.76 2.92 3.48
N GLU A 164 -13.79 3.93 2.61
CA GLU A 164 -15.02 4.59 2.17
C GLU A 164 -16.11 3.60 1.70
N CYS A 165 -15.73 2.48 1.06
CA CYS A 165 -16.67 1.46 0.62
C CYS A 165 -17.40 0.75 1.76
N GLN A 166 -16.76 0.63 2.93
CA GLN A 166 -17.34 0.05 4.14
C GLN A 166 -18.35 1.00 4.81
N LEU A 167 -18.31 2.29 4.47
CA LEU A 167 -19.23 3.31 4.99
C LEU A 167 -20.49 3.49 4.14
N LYS A 168 -20.66 2.67 3.09
CA LYS A 168 -21.87 2.68 2.27
C LYS A 168 -23.03 2.07 3.04
N LYS A 169 -24.26 2.51 2.72
CA LYS A 169 -25.51 2.11 3.40
C LYS A 169 -25.66 0.59 3.63
N LYS A 170 -25.15 -0.25 2.73
CA LYS A 170 -25.24 -1.72 2.84
C LYS A 170 -24.24 -2.33 3.83
N GLU A 171 -23.08 -1.73 3.99
CA GLU A 171 -21.94 -2.31 4.73
C GLU A 171 -21.71 -1.62 6.08
N ILE A 172 -22.30 -0.44 6.28
CA ILE A 172 -21.99 0.42 7.41
C ILE A 172 -22.31 -0.24 8.75
N ASP A 173 -23.48 -0.87 8.88
CA ASP A 173 -23.89 -1.48 10.15
C ASP A 173 -22.98 -2.65 10.51
N ALA A 174 -22.64 -3.51 9.55
CA ALA A 174 -21.68 -4.60 9.75
C ALA A 174 -20.29 -4.07 10.13
N THR A 175 -19.82 -3.03 9.45
CA THR A 175 -18.51 -2.42 9.73
C THR A 175 -18.43 -1.88 11.15
N PHE A 176 -19.47 -1.19 11.64
CA PHE A 176 -19.49 -0.68 13.01
C PHE A 176 -19.76 -1.77 14.05
N ALA A 177 -20.49 -2.83 13.70
CA ALA A 177 -20.68 -3.99 14.59
C ALA A 177 -19.35 -4.69 14.89
N GLU A 178 -18.45 -4.76 13.92
CA GLU A 178 -17.09 -5.32 14.10
C GLU A 178 -16.14 -4.33 14.80
N LEU A 179 -16.17 -3.06 14.39
CA LEU A 179 -15.19 -2.07 14.85
C LEU A 179 -15.44 -1.57 16.29
N LEU A 180 -16.69 -1.31 16.66
CA LEU A 180 -17.01 -0.66 17.93
C LEU A 180 -16.59 -1.48 19.15
N PRO A 181 -16.79 -2.81 19.21
CA PRO A 181 -16.32 -3.62 20.34
C PRO A 181 -14.80 -3.56 20.52
N VAL A 182 -14.04 -3.66 19.42
CA VAL A 182 -12.57 -3.58 19.45
C VAL A 182 -12.11 -2.23 19.98
N LEU A 183 -12.66 -1.12 19.45
CA LEU A 183 -12.32 0.21 19.94
C LEU A 183 -12.75 0.41 21.40
N ALA A 184 -13.88 -0.14 21.83
CA ALA A 184 -14.34 -0.04 23.21
C ALA A 184 -13.36 -0.71 24.18
N GLU A 185 -12.90 -1.91 23.84
CA GLU A 185 -11.89 -2.64 24.60
C GLU A 185 -10.57 -1.87 24.67
N GLU A 186 -10.03 -1.44 23.53
CA GLU A 186 -8.77 -0.69 23.47
C GLU A 186 -8.80 0.62 24.27
N LEU A 187 -9.94 1.30 24.25
CA LEU A 187 -10.13 2.56 24.95
C LEU A 187 -10.51 2.36 26.42
N GLY A 188 -10.85 1.15 26.85
CA GLY A 188 -11.38 0.84 28.17
C GLY A 188 -12.71 1.53 28.45
N LYS A 189 -13.59 1.58 27.44
CA LYS A 189 -14.90 2.25 27.51
C LYS A 189 -16.01 1.25 27.30
N LYS A 190 -17.16 1.50 27.93
CA LYS A 190 -18.41 0.77 27.64
C LYS A 190 -19.11 1.42 26.46
N LEU A 191 -19.61 0.61 25.53
CA LEU A 191 -20.48 1.09 24.46
C LEU A 191 -21.81 1.56 25.05
N ARG A 192 -22.36 2.64 24.48
CA ARG A 192 -23.72 3.07 24.77
C ARG A 192 -24.71 2.13 24.07
N ALA A 193 -25.73 1.70 24.82
CA ALA A 193 -26.86 0.94 24.31
C ALA A 193 -27.72 1.80 23.38
#